data_AF-A0A419RRU9-F1
#
_entry.id   AF-A0A419RRU9-F1
#
_cell.length_a   1.000
_cell.length_b   1.000
_cell.length_c   1.000
_cell.angle_alpha   90.00
_cell.angle_beta   90.00
_cell.angle_gamma   90.00
#
_symmetry.space_group_name_H-M   'P 1'
#
loop_
_entity.id
_entity.type
_entity.pdbx_description
1 polymer ?
#
loop_
_entity_poly.entity_id
_entity_poly.type
_entity_poly.pdbx_seq_one_letter_code
_entity_poly.pdbx_strand_id
1 'polypeptide(L)'
;MTQNPDAAVRAHRERLYSLTLASGVANIVALVMHLNGASSILLGPIFGATCGSLIVAGIKGNTDSYYNALVSVGLRWMAFSLGVLLLLLWMQAEASIIDRLIPGFEILAKDSFILALTLGLFFHGGYAFAFLFDTLRSGKD
;
A
#
# COMPACT_ATOMS: atom_id res chain seq x y z
N MET A 1 -10.64 17.02 34.83
CA MET A 1 -9.83 17.17 33.61
C MET A 1 -10.72 16.93 32.41
N THR A 2 -11.29 17.99 31.85
CA THR A 2 -12.05 17.92 30.60
C THR A 2 -11.07 17.75 29.45
N GLN A 3 -10.96 16.52 28.91
CA GLN A 3 -10.26 16.31 27.64
C GLN A 3 -10.95 17.18 26.60
N ASN A 4 -10.23 18.14 26.02
CA ASN A 4 -10.72 18.95 24.93
C ASN A 4 -11.05 18.01 23.75
N PRO A 5 -12.33 17.84 23.37
CA PRO A 5 -12.73 16.86 22.36
C PRO A 5 -12.00 17.10 21.03
N ASP A 6 -11.71 18.36 20.68
CA ASP A 6 -10.99 18.71 19.45
C ASP A 6 -9.52 18.25 19.45
N ALA A 7 -8.91 18.09 20.62
CA ALA A 7 -7.56 17.54 20.75
C ALA A 7 -7.57 16.01 20.55
N ALA A 8 -8.59 15.34 21.07
CA ALA A 8 -8.76 13.89 20.88
C ALA A 8 -9.01 13.53 19.41
N VAL A 9 -9.83 14.31 18.69
CA VAL A 9 -10.05 14.08 17.25
C VAL A 9 -8.78 14.32 16.43
N ARG A 10 -7.99 15.35 16.73
CA ARG A 10 -6.69 15.61 16.08
C ARG A 10 -5.72 14.44 16.26
N ALA A 11 -5.53 13.99 17.50
CA ALA A 11 -4.65 12.87 17.80
C ALA A 11 -5.09 11.57 17.12
N HIS A 12 -6.41 11.34 16.99
CA HIS A 12 -6.93 10.18 16.26
C HIS A 12 -6.57 10.23 14.76
N ARG A 13 -6.67 11.40 14.13
CA ARG A 13 -6.29 11.59 12.72
C ARG A 13 -4.80 11.32 12.47
N GLU A 14 -3.93 11.92 13.28
CA GLU A 14 -2.47 11.71 13.18
C GLU A 14 -2.07 10.25 13.37
N ARG A 15 -2.78 9.52 14.24
CA ARG A 15 -2.61 8.07 14.39
C ARG A 15 -2.98 7.32 13.13
N LEU A 16 -4.08 7.67 12.46
CA LEU A 16 -4.45 7.02 11.19
C LEU A 16 -3.37 7.25 10.12
N TYR A 17 -2.77 8.44 10.07
CA TYR A 17 -1.75 8.73 9.05
C TYR A 17 -0.49 7.90 9.29
N SER A 18 -0.02 7.87 10.53
CA SER A 18 1.15 7.09 10.92
C SER A 18 0.91 5.58 10.84
N LEU A 19 -0.28 5.09 11.16
CA LEU A 19 -0.66 3.68 11.00
C LEU A 19 -0.64 3.24 9.52
N THR A 20 -1.12 4.08 8.62
CA THR A 20 -1.07 3.77 7.17
C THR A 20 0.37 3.75 6.65
N LEU A 21 1.26 4.63 7.13
CA LEU A 21 2.69 4.55 6.82
C LEU A 21 3.34 3.28 7.39
N ALA A 22 3.05 2.95 8.65
CA ALA A 22 3.56 1.74 9.30
C ALA A 22 3.09 0.47 8.57
N SER A 23 1.86 0.46 8.07
CA SER A 23 1.33 -0.61 7.22
C SER A 23 2.13 -0.75 5.91
N GLY A 24 2.57 0.36 5.32
CA GLY A 24 3.48 0.34 4.16
C GLY A 24 4.82 -0.31 4.47
N VAL A 25 5.38 -0.04 5.65
CA VAL A 25 6.61 -0.72 6.11
C VAL A 25 6.35 -2.21 6.34
N ALA A 26 5.23 -2.58 6.95
CA ALA A 26 4.83 -3.97 7.13
C ALA A 26 4.71 -4.70 5.78
N ASN A 27 4.22 -4.03 4.74
CA ASN A 27 4.15 -4.59 3.40
C ASN A 27 5.55 -4.91 2.83
N ILE A 28 6.50 -3.97 2.94
CA ILE A 28 7.89 -4.19 2.53
C ILE A 28 8.48 -5.40 3.26
N VAL A 29 8.28 -5.47 4.58
CA VAL A 29 8.75 -6.59 5.41
C VAL A 29 8.10 -7.91 4.98
N ALA A 30 6.78 -7.94 4.75
CA ALA A 30 6.07 -9.12 4.28
C ALA A 30 6.61 -9.61 2.93
N LEU A 31 6.87 -8.70 1.99
CA LEU A 31 7.44 -9.04 0.69
C LEU A 31 8.83 -9.64 0.82
N VAL A 32 9.73 -9.01 1.59
CA VAL A 32 11.08 -9.52 1.81
C VAL A 32 11.04 -10.88 2.48
N MET A 33 10.23 -11.06 3.51
CA MET A 33 10.11 -12.33 4.24
C MET A 33 9.56 -13.45 3.35
N HIS A 34 8.54 -13.16 2.53
CA HIS A 34 7.99 -14.12 1.58
C HIS A 34 9.02 -14.55 0.54
N LEU A 35 9.76 -13.61 -0.03
CA LEU A 35 10.84 -13.89 -1.00
C LEU A 35 11.99 -14.70 -0.39
N ASN A 36 12.17 -14.66 0.94
CA ASN A 36 13.15 -15.46 1.67
C ASN A 36 12.58 -16.79 2.20
N GLY A 37 11.36 -17.18 1.79
CA GLY A 37 10.76 -18.46 2.18
C GLY A 37 10.29 -18.52 3.64
N ALA A 38 9.95 -17.39 4.26
CA ALA A 38 9.39 -17.37 5.59
C ALA A 38 8.09 -18.18 5.68
N SER A 39 7.86 -18.84 6.82
CA SER A 39 6.64 -19.62 7.02
C SER A 39 5.40 -18.74 7.10
N SER A 40 4.26 -19.25 6.63
CA SER A 40 2.98 -18.53 6.63
C SER A 40 2.51 -18.12 8.04
N ILE A 41 2.91 -18.87 9.07
CA ILE A 41 2.61 -18.56 10.48
C ILE A 41 3.25 -17.22 10.88
N LEU A 42 4.47 -16.97 10.44
CA LEU A 42 5.21 -15.74 10.74
C LEU A 42 4.73 -14.56 9.87
N LEU A 43 4.35 -14.83 8.62
CA LEU A 43 3.86 -13.83 7.67
C LEU A 43 2.44 -13.33 8.00
N GLY A 44 1.58 -14.18 8.57
CA GLY A 44 0.17 -13.89 8.81
C GLY A 44 -0.09 -12.56 9.52
N PRO A 45 0.52 -12.29 10.70
CA PRO A 45 0.34 -11.02 11.40
C PRO A 45 0.80 -9.79 10.63
N ILE A 46 1.92 -9.91 9.90
CA ILE A 46 2.51 -8.80 9.12
C ILE A 46 1.64 -8.49 7.90
N PHE A 47 1.12 -9.53 7.26
CA PHE A 47 0.16 -9.39 6.17
C PHE A 47 -1.15 -8.78 6.69
N GLY A 48 -1.64 -9.21 7.85
CA GLY A 48 -2.81 -8.62 8.50
C GLY A 48 -2.63 -7.11 8.74
N ALA A 49 -1.45 -6.68 9.21
CA ALA A 49 -1.12 -5.26 9.37
C ALA A 49 -1.17 -4.51 8.03
N THR A 50 -0.60 -5.12 6.97
CA THR A 50 -0.63 -4.58 5.60
C THR A 50 -2.04 -4.40 5.06
N CYS A 51 -2.91 -5.40 5.26
CA CYS A 51 -4.29 -5.37 4.79
C CYS A 51 -5.15 -4.39 5.59
N GLY A 52 -4.84 -4.16 6.87
CA GLY A 52 -5.63 -3.30 7.75
C GLY A 52 -5.81 -1.88 7.19
N SER A 53 -4.74 -1.24 6.72
CA SER A 53 -4.81 0.10 6.11
C SER A 53 -5.59 0.11 4.79
N LEU A 54 -5.45 -0.93 3.96
CA LEU A 54 -6.17 -1.07 2.70
C LEU A 54 -7.67 -1.26 2.91
N ILE A 55 -8.05 -2.06 3.90
CA ILE A 55 -9.45 -2.25 4.29
C ILE A 55 -10.04 -0.93 4.80
N VAL A 56 -9.32 -0.23 5.67
CA VAL A 56 -9.74 1.09 6.18
C VAL A 56 -9.85 2.11 5.04
N ALA A 57 -8.93 2.09 4.06
CA ALA A 57 -8.98 2.94 2.88
C ALA A 57 -10.20 2.65 1.98
N GLY A 58 -10.65 1.40 1.91
CA GLY A 58 -11.82 0.98 1.14
C GLY A 58 -13.16 1.31 1.81
N ILE A 59 -13.20 1.38 3.14
CA ILE A 59 -14.40 1.74 3.89
C ILE A 59 -14.49 3.27 3.92
N LYS A 60 -15.46 3.84 3.19
CA LYS A 60 -15.84 5.27 3.31
C LYS A 60 -16.44 5.51 4.70
N GLY A 61 -15.58 5.68 5.69
CA GLY A 61 -15.94 6.08 7.05
C GLY A 61 -15.92 7.59 7.25
N ASN A 62 -16.09 8.00 8.50
CA ASN A 62 -16.04 9.39 8.93
C ASN A 62 -14.58 9.91 9.05
N THR A 63 -13.73 9.55 8.08
CA THR A 63 -12.34 9.99 7.97
C THR A 63 -12.28 11.40 7.40
N ASP A 64 -11.28 12.18 7.81
CA ASP A 64 -11.16 13.57 7.36
C ASP A 64 -10.81 13.68 5.86
N SER A 65 -11.09 14.86 5.29
CA SER A 65 -10.88 15.12 3.87
C SER A 65 -9.41 15.03 3.45
N TYR A 66 -8.47 15.35 4.34
CA TYR A 66 -7.05 15.29 4.06
C TYR A 66 -6.58 13.83 3.92
N TYR A 67 -6.95 12.96 4.87
CA TYR A 67 -6.71 11.53 4.78
C TYR A 67 -7.26 10.93 3.48
N ASN A 68 -8.50 11.28 3.14
CA ASN A 68 -9.16 10.78 1.94
C ASN A 68 -8.45 11.24 0.66
N ALA A 69 -7.85 12.44 0.65
CA ALA A 69 -7.03 12.91 -0.45
C ALA A 69 -5.75 12.07 -0.60
N LEU A 70 -5.03 11.81 0.49
CA LEU A 70 -3.83 10.97 0.50
C LEU A 70 -4.12 9.54 0.04
N VAL A 71 -5.19 8.94 0.59
CA VAL A 71 -5.68 7.61 0.21
C VAL A 71 -6.06 7.57 -1.27
N SER A 72 -6.71 8.62 -1.79
CA SER A 72 -7.06 8.70 -3.22
C SER A 72 -5.84 8.64 -4.12
N VAL A 73 -4.74 9.31 -3.75
CA VAL A 73 -3.47 9.22 -4.50
C VAL A 73 -2.92 7.80 -4.46
N GLY A 74 -2.87 7.17 -3.30
CA GLY A 74 -2.46 5.76 -3.16
C GLY A 74 -3.30 4.82 -4.03
N LEU A 75 -4.63 4.94 -4.00
CA LEU A 75 -5.54 4.13 -4.81
C LEU A 75 -5.34 4.34 -6.32
N ARG A 76 -5.05 5.57 -6.77
CA ARG A 76 -4.73 5.86 -8.17
C ARG A 76 -3.45 5.15 -8.63
N TRP A 77 -2.40 5.19 -7.81
CA TRP A 77 -1.15 4.47 -8.09
C TRP A 77 -1.36 2.96 -8.14
N MET A 78 -2.11 2.41 -7.19
CA MET A 78 -2.48 0.99 -7.18
C MET A 78 -3.28 0.60 -8.43
N ALA A 79 -4.29 1.38 -8.81
CA ALA A 79 -5.13 1.11 -9.98
C ALA A 79 -4.34 1.21 -11.30
N PHE A 80 -3.49 2.23 -11.42
CA PHE A 80 -2.58 2.37 -12.57
C PHE A 80 -1.69 1.13 -12.69
N SER A 81 -1.07 0.73 -11.58
CA SER A 81 -0.15 -0.41 -11.55
C SER A 81 -0.87 -1.73 -11.84
N LEU A 82 -2.09 -1.92 -11.31
CA LEU A 82 -2.94 -3.06 -11.66
C LEU A 82 -3.21 -3.11 -13.17
N GLY A 83 -3.54 -1.98 -13.80
CA GLY A 83 -3.75 -1.91 -15.25
C GLY A 83 -2.51 -2.33 -16.04
N VAL A 84 -1.34 -1.84 -15.66
CA VAL A 84 -0.06 -2.23 -16.27
C VAL A 84 0.21 -3.73 -16.06
N LEU A 85 0.01 -4.25 -14.85
CA LEU A 85 0.23 -5.65 -14.54
C LEU A 85 -0.71 -6.58 -15.31
N LEU A 86 -1.99 -6.22 -15.45
CA LEU A 86 -2.95 -6.99 -16.26
C LEU A 86 -2.52 -7.05 -17.73
N LEU A 87 -2.04 -5.95 -18.30
CA LEU A 87 -1.52 -5.94 -19.68
C LEU A 87 -0.31 -6.86 -19.82
N LEU A 88 0.64 -6.80 -18.88
CA LEU A 88 1.82 -7.65 -18.90
C LEU A 88 1.48 -9.14 -18.71
N LEU A 89 0.56 -9.46 -17.79
CA LEU A 89 0.09 -10.83 -17.58
C LEU A 89 -0.63 -11.37 -18.82
N TRP A 90 -1.44 -10.56 -19.48
CA TRP A 90 -2.09 -10.94 -20.74
C TRP A 90 -1.06 -11.21 -21.85
N MET A 91 -0.08 -10.33 -22.03
CA MET A 91 1.00 -10.54 -23.01
C MET A 91 1.83 -11.80 -22.72
N GLN A 92 2.07 -12.09 -21.44
CA GLN A 92 2.78 -13.30 -21.02
C GLN A 92 1.98 -14.57 -21.37
N ALA A 93 0.66 -14.56 -21.15
CA ALA A 93 -0.21 -15.68 -21.45
C ALA A 93 -0.27 -16.01 -22.95
N GLU A 94 -0.27 -15.00 -23.82
CA GLU A 94 -0.43 -15.18 -25.27
C GLU A 94 0.88 -15.44 -26.02
N ALA A 95 1.98 -14.81 -25.59
CA ALA A 95 3.21 -14.80 -26.38
C ALA A 95 4.46 -15.30 -25.66
N SER A 96 4.42 -15.48 -24.32
CA SER A 96 5.60 -15.79 -23.49
C SER A 96 6.82 -14.88 -23.74
N ILE A 97 6.59 -13.69 -24.32
CA ILE A 97 7.64 -12.72 -24.68
C ILE A 97 8.13 -11.99 -23.42
N ILE A 98 7.28 -11.85 -22.40
CA ILE A 98 7.60 -11.03 -21.22
C ILE A 98 8.74 -11.64 -20.40
N ASP A 99 8.87 -12.97 -20.31
CA ASP A 99 10.00 -13.61 -19.62
C ASP A 99 11.36 -13.21 -20.19
N ARG A 100 11.42 -12.83 -21.48
CA ARG A 100 12.65 -12.34 -22.14
C ARG A 100 12.88 -10.85 -21.94
N LEU A 101 11.82 -10.08 -21.72
CA LEU A 101 11.87 -8.61 -21.61
C LEU A 101 12.00 -8.14 -20.16
N ILE A 102 11.40 -8.86 -19.21
CA ILE A 102 11.35 -8.51 -17.79
C ILE A 102 11.74 -9.74 -16.97
N PRO A 103 13.04 -9.89 -16.64
CA PRO A 103 13.51 -10.97 -15.79
C PRO A 103 12.76 -11.01 -14.45
N GLY A 104 12.29 -12.18 -14.04
CA GLY A 104 11.58 -12.39 -12.77
C GLY A 104 10.07 -12.10 -12.80
N PHE A 105 9.51 -11.68 -13.94
CA PHE A 105 8.06 -11.48 -14.07
C PHE A 105 7.24 -12.75 -13.83
N GLU A 106 7.80 -13.92 -14.16
CA GLU A 106 7.15 -15.22 -13.92
C GLU A 106 6.80 -15.47 -12.44
N ILE A 107 7.57 -14.90 -11.51
CA ILE A 107 7.31 -15.02 -10.07
C ILE A 107 5.99 -14.33 -9.73
N LEU A 108 5.77 -13.15 -10.29
CA LEU A 108 4.54 -12.39 -10.10
C LEU A 108 3.32 -13.09 -10.76
N ALA A 109 3.54 -13.74 -11.91
CA ALA A 109 2.48 -14.46 -12.63
C ALA A 109 2.03 -15.75 -11.92
N LYS A 110 2.94 -16.40 -11.18
CA LYS A 110 2.69 -17.69 -10.50
C LYS A 110 2.27 -17.53 -9.04
N ASP A 111 2.49 -16.36 -8.44
CA ASP A 111 2.27 -16.11 -7.02
C ASP A 111 1.32 -14.92 -6.78
N SER A 112 0.06 -15.25 -6.48
CA SER A 112 -0.98 -14.27 -6.18
C SER A 112 -0.71 -13.47 -4.89
N PHE A 113 0.08 -14.01 -3.96
CA PHE A 113 0.44 -13.32 -2.73
C PHE A 113 1.46 -12.21 -3.02
N ILE A 114 2.46 -12.48 -3.85
CA ILE A 114 3.42 -11.46 -4.33
C ILE A 114 2.69 -10.37 -5.10
N LEU A 115 1.70 -10.73 -5.93
CA LEU A 115 0.88 -9.77 -6.64
C LEU A 115 0.12 -8.84 -5.67
N ALA A 116 -0.50 -9.40 -4.63
CA ALA A 116 -1.21 -8.62 -3.61
C ALA A 116 -0.29 -7.66 -2.85
N LEU A 117 0.89 -8.14 -2.43
CA LEU A 117 1.90 -7.31 -1.76
C LEU A 117 2.39 -6.18 -2.66
N THR A 118 2.68 -6.48 -3.93
CA THR A 118 3.11 -5.52 -4.94
C THR A 118 2.09 -4.41 -5.15
N LEU A 119 0.81 -4.76 -5.32
CA LEU A 119 -0.27 -3.77 -5.43
C LEU A 119 -0.40 -2.94 -4.16
N GLY A 120 -0.30 -3.58 -2.99
CA GLY A 120 -0.25 -2.89 -1.72
C GLY A 120 0.92 -1.92 -1.62
N LEU A 121 2.10 -2.24 -2.18
CA LEU A 121 3.25 -1.34 -2.17
C LEU A 121 3.00 -0.11 -3.05
N PHE A 122 2.36 -0.26 -4.20
CA PHE A 122 1.96 0.89 -5.01
C PHE A 122 0.95 1.78 -4.30
N PHE A 123 0.00 1.20 -3.57
CA PHE A 123 -0.90 1.97 -2.71
C PHE A 123 -0.13 2.77 -1.64
N HIS A 124 0.69 2.08 -0.83
CA HIS A 124 1.40 2.72 0.27
C HIS A 124 2.46 3.71 -0.22
N GLY A 125 3.12 3.42 -1.34
CA GLY A 125 4.09 4.30 -1.98
C GLY A 125 3.44 5.58 -2.51
N GLY A 126 2.28 5.47 -3.18
CA GLY A 126 1.51 6.63 -3.61
C GLY A 126 1.01 7.49 -2.44
N TYR A 127 0.51 6.83 -1.38
CA TYR A 127 0.11 7.50 -0.14
C TYR A 127 1.28 8.23 0.52
N ALA A 128 2.40 7.54 0.72
CA ALA A 128 3.59 8.09 1.38
C ALA A 128 4.20 9.23 0.57
N PHE A 129 4.25 9.11 -0.76
CA PHE A 129 4.71 10.16 -1.64
C PHE A 129 3.87 11.44 -1.48
N ALA A 130 2.53 11.32 -1.50
CA ALA A 130 1.65 12.47 -1.30
C ALA A 130 1.85 13.11 0.08
N PHE A 131 1.92 12.29 1.14
CA PHE A 131 2.12 12.75 2.51
C PHE A 131 3.46 13.49 2.67
N LEU A 132 4.55 12.93 2.15
CA LEU A 132 5.88 13.54 2.20
C LEU A 132 5.94 14.83 1.38
N PHE A 133 5.36 14.83 0.18
CA PHE A 133 5.33 16.02 -0.67
C PHE A 133 4.59 17.19 -0.01
N ASP A 134 3.44 16.93 0.59
CA ASP A 134 2.68 17.94 1.33
C ASP A 134 3.46 18.43 2.54
N THR A 135 4.05 17.52 3.33
CA THR A 135 4.85 17.87 4.51
C THR A 135 6.06 18.74 4.14
N LEU A 136 6.77 18.39 3.06
CA LEU A 136 7.92 19.15 2.55
C LEU A 136 7.52 20.52 1.99
N ARG A 137 6.28 20.67 1.51
CA ARG A 137 5.76 21.93 0.99
C ARG A 137 5.28 22.85 2.10
N SER A 138 4.59 22.32 3.11
CA SER A 138 4.12 23.09 4.27
C SER A 138 5.24 23.56 5.19
N GLY A 139 6.41 22.93 5.17
CA GLY A 139 7.58 23.38 5.94
C GLY A 139 8.43 24.48 5.26
N LYS A 140 8.00 25.00 4.10
CA LYS A 140 8.68 26.08 3.37
C LYS A 140 8.04 27.45 3.57
N ASP A 141 6.93 27.51 4.30
CA ASP A 141 6.25 28.74 4.74
C ASP A 141 6.56 29.01 6.22
#